data_AF-A0A850GYQ6-F1
#
_entry.id   AF-A0A850GYQ6-F1
#
_cell.length_a   1.000
_cell.length_b   1.000
_cell.length_c   1.000
_cell.angle_alpha   90.00
_cell.angle_beta   90.00
_cell.angle_gamma   90.00
#
_symmetry.space_group_name_H-M   'P 1'
#
loop_
_entity.id
_entity.type
_entity.pdbx_description
1 polymer ?
#
loop_
_entity_poly.entity_id
_entity_poly.type
_entity_poly.pdbx_seq_one_letter_code
_entity_poly.pdbx_strand_id
1 'polypeptide(L)'
;MINGHVGADENAELPDAEVRDATLSAAEFETKLAEKDARIAELEGEVARIADSRTGRQARSQIEQLLEKLGQNSSNSHLPPSSDGPGAGKNERKPKSKGKRKRGGQKGHRGAHRELLPPERVDEVIDLFPEVCLDCV
;
A
#
# COMPACT_ATOMS: atom_id res chain seq x y z
N MET A 1 85.95 19.88 -15.98
CA MET A 1 84.83 18.91 -16.09
C MET A 1 83.56 19.72 -16.06
N ILE A 2 82.98 19.98 -17.23
CA ILE A 2 81.76 20.77 -17.40
C ILE A 2 80.70 19.73 -17.76
N ASN A 3 79.86 19.35 -16.80
CA ASN A 3 78.72 18.49 -17.08
C ASN A 3 77.48 19.38 -17.13
N GLY A 4 77.02 19.62 -18.35
CA GLY A 4 75.68 20.10 -18.62
C GLY A 4 74.66 18.96 -18.47
N HIS A 5 73.52 19.29 -17.90
CA HIS A 5 72.24 18.62 -18.11
C HIS A 5 71.20 19.76 -18.12
N VAL A 6 70.76 20.19 -19.31
CA VAL A 6 69.45 19.82 -19.92
C VAL A 6 68.33 20.31 -19.00
N GLY A 7 67.71 21.46 -19.26
CA GLY A 7 66.76 21.66 -20.37
C GLY A 7 65.45 20.98 -19.98
N ALA A 8 64.45 21.72 -19.51
CA ALA A 8 63.21 21.98 -20.29
C ALA A 8 62.48 20.63 -20.58
N ASP A 9 61.33 20.32 -20.00
CA ASP A 9 60.03 20.96 -20.25
C ASP A 9 58.98 20.22 -19.40
N GLU A 10 58.22 20.89 -18.54
CA GLU A 10 56.95 20.34 -18.01
C GLU A 10 55.89 21.43 -17.75
N ASN A 11 55.91 22.52 -18.52
CA ASN A 11 54.71 23.31 -18.77
C ASN A 11 54.44 23.23 -20.27
N ALA A 12 53.81 22.12 -20.68
CA ALA A 12 53.14 22.06 -21.96
C ALA A 12 52.00 23.10 -21.92
N GLU A 13 52.32 24.33 -22.31
CA GLU A 13 51.32 25.30 -22.79
C GLU A 13 50.58 24.59 -23.92
N LEU A 14 49.39 24.07 -23.58
CA LEU A 14 48.41 23.62 -24.56
C LEU A 14 48.32 24.72 -25.62
N PRO A 15 48.43 24.39 -26.92
CA PRO A 15 48.49 25.39 -27.96
C PRO A 15 47.27 26.30 -27.84
N ASP A 16 47.49 27.62 -27.92
CA ASP A 16 46.45 28.65 -27.72
C ASP A 16 45.13 28.36 -28.48
N ALA A 17 45.21 27.66 -29.61
CA ALA A 17 44.06 27.22 -30.39
C ALA A 17 43.16 26.18 -29.68
N GLU A 18 43.73 25.21 -28.97
CA GLU A 18 42.98 24.18 -28.22
C GLU A 18 42.33 24.76 -26.97
N VAL A 19 43.03 25.66 -26.26
CA VAL A 19 42.47 26.40 -25.14
C VAL A 19 41.30 27.26 -25.60
N ARG A 20 41.42 27.92 -26.77
CA ARG A 20 40.34 28.70 -27.38
C ARG A 20 39.14 27.84 -27.78
N ASP A 21 39.36 26.70 -28.42
CA ASP A 21 38.28 25.75 -28.77
C ASP A 21 37.55 25.22 -27.54
N ALA A 22 38.29 24.86 -26.48
CA ALA A 22 37.72 24.45 -25.20
C ALA A 22 36.91 25.58 -24.52
N THR A 23 37.40 26.83 -24.57
CA THR A 23 36.65 27.97 -24.01
C THR A 23 35.38 28.30 -24.80
N LEU A 24 35.39 28.12 -26.12
CA LEU A 24 34.19 28.28 -26.96
C LEU A 24 33.16 27.20 -26.64
N SER A 25 33.59 25.95 -26.51
CA SER A 25 32.76 24.82 -26.08
C SER A 25 32.17 25.03 -24.68
N ALA A 26 32.97 25.53 -23.72
CA ALA A 26 32.48 25.88 -22.39
C ALA A 26 31.40 26.97 -22.44
N ALA A 27 31.62 28.04 -23.21
CA ALA A 27 30.64 29.10 -23.40
C ALA A 27 29.32 28.59 -24.03
N GLU A 28 29.40 27.67 -25.00
CA GLU A 28 28.21 27.02 -25.57
C GLU A 28 27.44 26.14 -24.58
N PHE A 29 28.15 25.51 -23.63
CA PHE A 29 27.49 24.74 -22.57
C PHE A 29 26.86 25.65 -21.52
N GLU A 30 27.51 26.76 -21.18
CA GLU A 30 26.96 27.77 -20.27
C GLU A 30 25.69 28.41 -20.83
N THR A 31 25.63 28.71 -22.13
CA THR A 31 24.39 29.21 -22.76
C THR A 31 23.28 28.16 -22.74
N LYS A 32 23.58 26.89 -23.05
CA LYS A 32 22.62 25.79 -22.95
C LYS A 32 22.13 25.54 -21.52
N LEU A 33 22.98 25.72 -20.52
CA LEU A 33 22.60 25.65 -19.11
C LEU A 33 21.66 26.79 -18.76
N ALA A 34 22.00 28.03 -19.14
CA ALA A 34 21.15 29.19 -18.91
C ALA A 34 19.77 29.06 -19.58
N GLU A 35 19.72 28.53 -20.81
CA GLU A 35 18.45 28.23 -21.50
C GLU A 35 17.62 27.18 -20.76
N LYS A 36 18.25 26.12 -20.26
CA LYS A 36 17.57 25.08 -19.47
C LYS A 36 17.09 25.61 -18.14
N ASP A 37 17.88 26.41 -17.44
CA ASP A 37 17.50 27.03 -16.17
C ASP A 37 16.32 27.97 -16.35
N ALA A 38 16.30 28.76 -17.45
CA ALA A 38 15.15 29.58 -17.81
C ALA A 38 13.90 28.73 -18.07
N ARG A 39 14.05 27.59 -18.77
CA ARG A 39 12.93 26.67 -19.02
C ARG A 39 12.42 26.00 -17.75
N ILE A 40 13.32 25.63 -16.83
CA ILE A 40 12.96 25.08 -15.52
C ILE A 40 12.16 26.11 -14.73
N ALA A 41 12.65 27.36 -14.64
CA ALA A 41 11.96 28.43 -13.93
C ALA A 41 10.56 28.70 -14.50
N GLU A 42 10.40 28.66 -15.82
CA GLU A 42 9.09 28.80 -16.48
C GLU A 42 8.13 27.66 -16.09
N LEU A 43 8.59 26.41 -16.20
CA LEU A 43 7.79 25.23 -15.89
C LEU A 43 7.42 25.18 -14.41
N GLU A 44 8.34 25.50 -13.51
CA GLU A 44 8.09 25.60 -12.08
C GLU A 44 7.03 26.68 -11.78
N GLY A 45 7.11 27.83 -12.46
CA GLY A 45 6.09 28.88 -12.36
C GLY A 45 4.72 28.47 -12.89
N GLU A 46 4.66 27.66 -13.95
CA GLU A 46 3.40 27.08 -14.45
C GLU A 46 2.82 26.05 -13.46
N VAL A 47 3.65 25.16 -12.92
CA VAL A 47 3.24 24.19 -11.89
C VAL A 47 2.69 24.90 -10.65
N ALA A 48 3.35 25.95 -10.17
CA ALA A 48 2.88 26.76 -9.05
C ALA A 48 1.51 27.40 -9.35
N ARG A 49 1.34 27.99 -10.54
CA ARG A 49 0.06 28.57 -10.97
C ARG A 49 -1.07 27.54 -11.03
N ILE A 50 -0.82 26.35 -11.57
CA ILE A 50 -1.82 25.27 -11.64
C ILE A 50 -2.13 24.77 -10.23
N ALA A 51 -1.11 24.60 -9.38
CA ALA A 51 -1.26 24.20 -7.99
C ALA A 51 -2.13 25.18 -7.18
N ASP A 52 -1.95 26.48 -7.40
CA ASP A 52 -2.68 27.56 -6.72
C ASP A 52 -3.98 27.96 -7.45
N SER A 53 -4.28 27.35 -8.60
CA SER A 53 -5.57 27.55 -9.23
C SER A 53 -6.68 26.98 -8.35
N ARG A 54 -7.88 27.57 -8.46
CA ARG A 54 -9.08 27.07 -7.77
C ARG A 54 -9.31 25.58 -8.08
N THR A 55 -9.14 25.22 -9.36
CA THR A 55 -9.31 23.85 -9.85
C THR A 55 -8.27 22.90 -9.25
N GLY A 56 -7.00 23.33 -9.17
CA GLY A 56 -5.91 22.56 -8.57
C GLY A 56 -6.14 22.29 -7.08
N ARG A 57 -6.57 23.30 -6.32
CA ARG A 57 -6.96 23.13 -4.91
C ARG A 57 -8.17 22.21 -4.75
N GLN A 58 -9.20 22.37 -5.58
CA GLN A 58 -10.39 21.53 -5.55
C GLN A 58 -10.07 20.06 -5.85
N ALA A 59 -9.28 19.79 -6.88
CA ALA A 59 -8.88 18.44 -7.24
C ALA A 59 -8.09 17.76 -6.10
N ARG A 60 -7.12 18.46 -5.48
CA ARG A 60 -6.38 17.93 -4.33
C ARG A 60 -7.29 17.60 -3.15
N SER A 61 -8.19 18.51 -2.80
CA SER A 61 -9.15 18.30 -1.70
C SER A 61 -10.09 17.12 -1.99
N GLN A 62 -10.56 16.97 -3.23
CA GLN A 62 -11.38 15.82 -3.63
C GLN A 62 -10.60 14.51 -3.53
N ILE A 63 -9.35 14.48 -3.98
CA ILE A 63 -8.49 13.30 -3.87
C ILE A 63 -8.31 12.91 -2.40
N GLU A 64 -8.00 13.87 -1.53
CA GLU A 64 -7.84 13.62 -0.09
C GLU A 64 -9.12 13.04 0.54
N GLN A 65 -10.28 13.64 0.27
CA GLN A 65 -11.57 13.13 0.75
C GLN A 65 -11.91 11.73 0.22
N LEU A 66 -11.57 11.45 -1.04
CA LEU A 66 -11.82 10.14 -1.64
C LEU A 66 -10.88 9.09 -1.06
N LEU A 67 -9.61 9.42 -0.83
CA LEU A 67 -8.65 8.53 -0.19
C LEU A 67 -9.04 8.22 1.26
N GLU A 68 -9.51 9.23 2.00
CA GLU A 68 -10.03 9.02 3.35
C GLU A 68 -11.24 8.07 3.34
N LYS A 69 -12.22 8.31 2.46
CA LYS A 69 -13.39 7.43 2.31
C LYS A 69 -13.02 6.01 1.89
N LEU A 70 -12.05 5.86 0.98
CA LEU A 70 -11.59 4.54 0.54
C LEU A 70 -10.87 3.78 1.66
N GLY A 71 -10.16 4.50 2.53
CA GLY A 71 -9.49 3.94 3.69
C GLY A 71 -10.43 3.58 4.85
N GLN A 72 -11.64 4.14 4.91
CA GLN A 72 -12.59 3.89 5.98
C GLN A 72 -13.34 2.54 5.80
N ASN A 73 -13.37 1.75 6.86
CA ASN A 73 -14.13 0.50 6.96
C ASN A 73 -14.61 0.30 8.40
N SER A 74 -15.45 -0.71 8.67
CA SER A 74 -16.00 -0.95 10.00
C SER A 74 -14.94 -1.23 11.08
N SER A 75 -13.70 -1.56 10.68
CA SER A 75 -12.60 -1.82 11.62
C SER A 75 -11.89 -0.56 12.11
N ASN A 76 -11.98 0.57 11.40
CA ASN A 76 -11.27 1.81 11.73
C ASN A 76 -12.17 3.05 11.86
N SER A 77 -13.48 2.92 11.67
CA SER A 77 -14.39 4.08 11.59
C SER A 77 -15.56 4.08 12.58
N HIS A 78 -15.64 3.13 13.52
CA HIS A 78 -16.79 2.92 14.42
C HIS A 78 -18.15 2.67 13.71
N LEU A 79 -18.18 2.61 12.37
CA LEU A 79 -19.36 2.20 11.63
C LEU A 79 -19.66 0.70 11.84
N PRO A 80 -20.94 0.28 11.78
CA PRO A 80 -21.28 -1.13 11.88
C PRO A 80 -20.75 -1.91 10.68
N PRO A 81 -20.40 -3.21 10.83
CA PRO A 81 -19.86 -4.06 9.77
C PRO A 81 -20.80 -4.27 8.58
N SER A 82 -22.09 -3.97 8.73
CA SER A 82 -23.05 -3.95 7.62
C SER A 82 -22.80 -2.80 6.63
N SER A 83 -22.01 -1.78 7.00
CA SER A 83 -21.75 -0.59 6.18
C SER A 83 -20.74 -0.83 5.07
N ASP A 84 -19.86 -1.84 5.21
CA ASP A 84 -18.79 -2.08 4.24
C ASP A 84 -19.29 -2.73 2.93
N GLY A 85 -20.53 -3.21 2.90
CA GLY A 85 -21.17 -3.78 1.70
C GLY A 85 -20.81 -5.26 1.42
N PRO A 86 -21.54 -5.92 0.50
CA PRO A 86 -21.28 -7.32 0.15
C PRO A 86 -19.94 -7.46 -0.58
N GLY A 87 -19.01 -8.23 0.00
CA GLY A 87 -17.68 -8.46 -0.57
C GLY A 87 -16.57 -7.64 0.07
N ALA A 88 -16.88 -6.69 0.97
CA ALA A 88 -15.89 -6.17 1.89
C ALA A 88 -15.41 -7.33 2.76
N GLY A 89 -14.18 -7.77 2.51
CA GLY A 89 -13.60 -8.92 3.15
C GLY A 89 -13.84 -8.82 4.65
N LYS A 90 -14.59 -9.77 5.21
CA LYS A 90 -14.50 -10.05 6.65
C LYS A 90 -13.02 -10.19 6.88
N ASN A 91 -12.39 -9.22 7.55
CA ASN A 91 -10.98 -9.28 7.92
C ASN A 91 -10.74 -10.73 8.32
N GLU A 92 -10.03 -11.47 7.48
CA GLU A 92 -9.76 -12.89 7.71
C GLU A 92 -8.90 -12.87 8.95
N ARG A 93 -9.54 -12.88 10.12
CA ARG A 93 -8.87 -13.00 11.39
C ARG A 93 -8.11 -14.29 11.21
N LYS A 94 -6.78 -14.18 11.06
CA LYS A 94 -5.88 -15.31 10.86
C LYS A 94 -6.43 -16.44 11.69
N PRO A 95 -6.78 -17.59 11.10
CA PRO A 95 -7.46 -18.65 11.84
C PRO A 95 -6.61 -18.90 13.07
N LYS A 96 -7.11 -18.48 14.25
CA LYS A 96 -6.40 -18.74 15.49
C LYS A 96 -6.21 -20.23 15.48
N SER A 97 -4.94 -20.67 15.52
CA SER A 97 -4.61 -22.09 15.48
C SER A 97 -5.58 -22.77 16.42
N LYS A 98 -6.46 -23.61 15.86
CA LYS A 98 -7.55 -24.22 16.64
C LYS A 98 -6.83 -24.89 17.81
N GLY A 99 -7.01 -24.34 19.01
CA GLY A 99 -6.27 -24.80 20.17
C GLY A 99 -6.41 -26.30 20.22
N LYS A 100 -5.33 -27.02 20.56
CA LYS A 100 -5.27 -28.50 20.59
C LYS A 100 -6.32 -29.15 21.51
N ARG A 101 -7.21 -28.37 22.11
CA ARG A 101 -8.34 -28.81 22.92
C ARG A 101 -9.39 -29.40 21.99
N LYS A 102 -9.54 -30.72 22.07
CA LYS A 102 -10.70 -31.42 21.50
C LYS A 102 -11.98 -30.84 22.08
N ARG A 103 -13.04 -30.78 21.27
CA ARG A 103 -14.38 -30.41 21.73
C ARG A 103 -14.82 -31.37 22.84
N GLY A 104 -15.45 -30.87 23.89
CA GLY A 104 -15.91 -31.66 25.03
C GLY A 104 -15.37 -31.17 26.36
N GLY A 105 -15.75 -31.87 27.43
CA GLY A 105 -15.27 -31.61 28.79
C GLY A 105 -13.76 -31.79 28.92
N GLN A 106 -13.17 -31.25 29.98
CA GLN A 106 -11.76 -31.44 30.29
C GLN A 106 -11.47 -32.93 30.56
N LYS A 107 -10.28 -33.41 30.17
CA LYS A 107 -9.82 -34.79 30.41
C LYS A 107 -9.96 -35.12 31.92
N GLY A 108 -10.71 -36.17 32.23
CA GLY A 108 -10.98 -36.61 33.60
C GLY A 108 -12.37 -36.21 34.14
N HIS A 109 -13.08 -35.30 33.47
CA HIS A 109 -14.47 -34.99 33.83
C HIS A 109 -15.41 -36.02 33.24
N ARG A 110 -16.24 -36.65 34.10
CA ARG A 110 -17.34 -37.50 33.65
C ARG A 110 -18.37 -36.63 32.96
N GLY A 111 -18.76 -36.98 31.74
CA GLY A 111 -19.83 -36.28 31.03
C GLY A 111 -21.16 -36.52 31.75
N ALA A 112 -21.83 -35.44 32.16
CA ALA A 112 -23.21 -35.51 32.61
C ALA A 112 -24.13 -35.53 31.39
N HIS A 113 -24.86 -36.62 31.20
CA HIS A 113 -25.91 -36.71 30.18
C HIS A 113 -27.14 -37.37 30.82
N ARG A 114 -28.32 -37.05 30.28
CA ARG A 114 -29.55 -37.74 30.62
C ARG A 114 -29.67 -38.94 29.69
N GLU A 115 -29.65 -40.13 30.26
CA GLU A 115 -29.95 -41.35 29.50
C GLU A 115 -31.42 -41.30 29.05
N LEU A 116 -31.68 -41.73 27.81
CA LEU A 116 -33.05 -41.90 27.35
C LEU A 116 -33.70 -43.01 28.18
N LEU A 117 -34.86 -42.71 28.75
CA LEU A 117 -35.65 -43.72 29.45
C LEU A 117 -36.16 -44.74 28.44
N PRO A 118 -36.26 -46.02 28.84
CA PRO A 118 -36.88 -47.04 28.01
C PRO A 118 -38.38 -46.76 27.86
N PRO A 119 -39.02 -47.22 26.77
CA PRO A 119 -40.40 -46.85 26.43
C PRO A 119 -41.43 -47.29 27.48
N GLU A 120 -41.11 -48.28 28.31
CA GLU A 120 -41.97 -48.74 29.41
C GLU A 120 -41.99 -47.75 30.59
N ARG A 121 -41.09 -46.76 30.61
CA ARG A 121 -40.92 -45.77 31.68
C ARG A 121 -41.28 -44.35 31.25
N VAL A 122 -41.88 -44.17 30.08
CA VAL A 122 -42.38 -42.88 29.61
C VAL A 122 -43.91 -42.90 29.62
N ASP A 123 -44.52 -41.79 30.00
CA ASP A 123 -45.98 -41.69 30.08
C ASP A 123 -46.64 -41.66 28.69
N GLU A 124 -45.97 -41.03 27.72
CA GLU A 124 -46.46 -40.88 26.35
C GLU A 124 -45.28 -40.80 25.36
N VAL A 125 -45.46 -41.40 24.18
CA VAL A 125 -44.55 -41.26 23.03
C VAL A 125 -45.32 -40.50 21.95
N ILE A 126 -44.82 -39.30 21.60
CA ILE A 126 -45.41 -38.45 20.57
C ILE A 126 -44.50 -38.46 19.36
N ASP A 127 -44.96 -39.07 18.27
CA ASP A 127 -44.25 -39.03 17.00
C ASP A 127 -44.48 -37.68 16.31
N LEU A 128 -43.39 -36.96 16.03
CA LEU A 128 -43.43 -35.67 15.34
C LEU A 128 -42.94 -35.85 13.91
N PHE A 129 -43.89 -35.91 12.98
CA PHE A 129 -43.62 -35.89 11.55
C PHE A 129 -43.92 -34.51 10.95
N PRO A 130 -43.17 -34.06 9.94
CA PRO A 130 -43.51 -32.84 9.23
C PRO A 130 -44.82 -33.02 8.44
N GLU A 131 -45.60 -31.95 8.28
CA GLU A 131 -46.85 -31.95 7.48
C GLU A 131 -46.59 -32.32 6.01
N VAL A 132 -45.40 -31.97 5.50
CA VAL A 132 -44.95 -32.27 4.14
C VAL A 132 -43.55 -32.88 4.20
N CYS A 133 -43.41 -34.09 3.68
CA CYS A 133 -42.11 -34.72 3.46
C CYS A 133 -41.61 -34.33 2.06
N LEU A 134 -40.45 -33.69 1.97
CA LEU A 134 -39.86 -33.26 0.69
C LEU A 134 -38.97 -34.33 0.03
N ASP A 135 -39.07 -35.58 0.51
CA ASP A 135 -38.20 -36.70 0.21
C ASP A 135 -36.71 -36.44 0.51
N CYS A 136 -36.02 -37.46 1.02
CA CYS A 136 -34.58 -37.40 1.20
C CYS A 136 -33.90 -37.74 -0.14
N VAL A 137 -33.15 -36.79 -0.72
CA VAL A 137 -32.20 -37.05 -1.81
C VAL A 137 -30.92 -37.67 -1.27
#